data_AF-K1UGR7-F1
#
_entry.id   AF-K1UGR7-F1
#
_cell.length_a   1.000
_cell.length_b   1.000
_cell.length_c   1.000
_cell.angle_alpha   90.00
_cell.angle_beta   90.00
_cell.angle_gamma   90.00
#
_symmetry.space_group_name_H-M   'P 1'
#
loop_
_entity.id
_entity.type
_entity.pdbx_description
1 polymer ?
#
loop_
_entity_poly.entity_id
_entity_poly.type
_entity_poly.pdbx_seq_one_letter_code
_entity_poly.pdbx_strand_id
1 'polypeptide(L)'
;NFDLSNHYEDNVSIVEKFDSNKVWTAALYDADQQNYPYLKRFCFEGSNRKQNYLGENKNNRLILLTDEYYPRLEVIFGGHDSFRDPLEIEAEEFIAVKGFKAKGKRITTYAVETINELEPTRFPEPVQESQKEPEEEPENLDPDSDKSEGDIIDEITGQMKLF
;
A
#
# COMPACT_ATOMS: atom_id res chain seq x y z
N ASN A 1 -16.51 -15.18 3.65
CA ASN A 1 -17.86 -15.06 3.08
C ASN A 1 -17.79 -13.98 2.01
N PHE A 2 -17.61 -14.36 0.74
CA PHE A 2 -17.49 -13.43 -0.39
C PHE A 2 -18.91 -13.09 -0.84
N ASP A 3 -19.47 -12.01 -0.30
CA ASP A 3 -20.74 -11.50 -0.78
C ASP A 3 -20.49 -10.76 -2.10
N LEU A 4 -21.01 -11.30 -3.20
CA LEU A 4 -20.88 -10.79 -4.56
C LEU A 4 -21.76 -9.54 -4.80
N SER A 5 -22.44 -9.01 -3.78
CA SER A 5 -23.32 -7.85 -3.90
C SER A 5 -22.64 -6.50 -3.67
N ASN A 6 -21.33 -6.38 -3.90
CA ASN A 6 -20.69 -5.07 -3.89
C ASN A 6 -21.15 -4.29 -5.14
N HIS A 7 -22.05 -3.34 -4.94
CA HIS A 7 -22.46 -2.40 -5.97
C HIS A 7 -21.38 -1.32 -6.12
N TYR A 8 -20.74 -1.30 -7.28
CA TYR A 8 -19.77 -0.27 -7.66
C TYR A 8 -20.47 0.76 -8.55
N GLU A 9 -20.14 2.04 -8.36
CA GLU A 9 -20.62 3.12 -9.23
C GLU A 9 -19.97 2.99 -10.63
N ASP A 10 -20.61 3.51 -11.68
CA ASP A 10 -20.12 3.35 -13.08
C ASP A 10 -18.77 4.06 -13.35
N ASN A 11 -18.25 4.82 -12.39
CA ASN A 11 -17.02 5.61 -12.48
C ASN A 11 -15.83 5.00 -11.71
N VAL A 12 -15.85 3.70 -11.45
CA VAL A 12 -14.72 3.03 -10.80
C VAL A 12 -13.53 2.89 -11.75
N SER A 13 -12.39 3.45 -11.34
CA SER A 13 -11.14 3.39 -12.09
C SER A 13 -10.30 2.14 -11.77
N ILE A 14 -10.26 1.73 -10.51
CA ILE A 14 -9.38 0.65 -10.02
C ILE A 14 -10.16 -0.17 -8.98
N VAL A 15 -10.15 -1.49 -9.13
CA VAL A 15 -10.68 -2.45 -8.14
C VAL A 15 -9.59 -3.47 -7.84
N GLU A 16 -9.15 -3.52 -6.60
CA GLU A 16 -8.15 -4.48 -6.14
C GLU A 16 -8.33 -4.80 -4.65
N LYS A 17 -7.56 -5.77 -4.17
CA LYS A 17 -7.48 -6.09 -2.75
C LYS A 17 -6.76 -4.97 -2.02
N PHE A 18 -7.36 -4.46 -0.95
CA PHE A 18 -6.76 -3.40 -0.14
C PHE A 18 -5.43 -3.84 0.49
N ASP A 19 -4.41 -2.99 0.34
CA ASP A 19 -3.12 -3.06 1.01
C ASP A 19 -2.81 -1.70 1.66
N SER A 20 -2.63 -1.68 2.98
CA SER A 20 -2.34 -0.46 3.75
C SER A 20 -0.92 0.06 3.55
N ASN A 21 -0.01 -0.77 3.05
CA ASN A 21 1.38 -0.41 2.81
C ASN A 21 1.62 0.09 1.39
N LYS A 22 0.63 -0.07 0.51
CA LYS A 22 0.70 0.37 -0.88
C LYS A 22 0.72 1.90 -0.96
N VAL A 23 1.80 2.41 -1.52
CA VAL A 23 2.01 3.85 -1.72
C VAL A 23 1.42 4.25 -3.05
N TRP A 24 0.63 5.32 -3.03
CA TRP A 24 0.03 5.95 -4.19
C TRP A 24 0.66 7.30 -4.43
N THR A 25 0.83 7.65 -5.70
CA THR A 25 1.31 8.94 -6.16
C THR A 25 0.23 9.61 -7.01
N ALA A 26 -0.21 10.78 -6.58
CA ALA A 26 -1.19 11.58 -7.29
C ALA A 26 -0.59 12.92 -7.73
N ALA A 27 -0.68 13.22 -9.02
CA ALA A 27 -0.53 14.57 -9.54
C ALA A 27 -1.92 15.21 -9.64
N LEU A 28 -2.07 16.41 -9.09
CA LEU A 28 -3.38 17.08 -9.02
C LEU A 28 -3.24 18.61 -9.03
N TYR A 29 -4.28 19.29 -9.46
CA TYR A 29 -4.46 20.73 -9.23
C TYR A 29 -5.17 20.96 -7.90
N ASP A 30 -4.52 21.71 -7.01
CA ASP A 30 -5.09 22.10 -5.72
C ASP A 30 -5.66 23.51 -5.81
N ALA A 31 -6.99 23.61 -5.86
CA ALA A 31 -7.72 24.86 -6.00
C ALA A 31 -7.55 25.79 -4.80
N ASP A 32 -7.21 25.26 -3.62
CA ASP A 32 -6.89 26.07 -2.44
C ASP A 32 -5.45 26.62 -2.50
N GLN A 33 -4.65 26.22 -3.48
CA GLN A 33 -3.24 26.58 -3.64
C GLN A 33 -2.96 27.22 -5.01
N GLN A 34 -3.76 28.24 -5.34
CA GLN A 34 -3.65 29.01 -6.59
C GLN A 34 -3.84 28.15 -7.84
N ASN A 35 -4.40 26.94 -7.68
CA ASN A 35 -4.64 25.99 -8.76
C ASN A 35 -3.37 25.60 -9.54
N TYR A 36 -2.21 25.61 -8.87
CA TYR A 36 -0.98 25.04 -9.42
C TYR A 36 -0.98 23.51 -9.31
N PRO A 37 -0.16 22.81 -10.12
CA PRO A 37 0.00 21.37 -10.01
C PRO A 37 0.85 20.99 -8.79
N TYR A 38 0.39 20.00 -8.04
CA TYR A 38 1.02 19.45 -6.86
C TYR A 38 1.18 17.94 -7.01
N LEU A 39 2.28 17.42 -6.46
CA LEU A 39 2.53 15.98 -6.34
C LEU A 39 2.31 15.54 -4.89
N LYS A 40 1.63 14.42 -4.69
CA LYS A 40 1.32 13.89 -3.37
C LYS A 40 1.56 12.39 -3.32
N ARG A 41 2.29 11.92 -2.31
CA ARG A 41 2.51 10.50 -2.02
C ARG A 41 1.86 10.10 -0.71
N PHE A 42 1.10 9.00 -0.70
CA PHE A 42 0.33 8.58 0.47
C PHE A 42 -0.08 7.11 0.41
N CYS A 43 -0.40 6.51 1.56
CA CYS A 43 -1.12 5.24 1.63
C CYS A 43 -2.60 5.51 1.96
N PHE A 44 -3.50 4.71 1.41
CA PHE A 44 -4.90 4.75 1.82
C PHE A 44 -5.09 4.15 3.22
N GLU A 45 -6.03 4.70 3.97
CA GLU A 45 -6.41 4.17 5.28
C GLU A 45 -7.63 3.24 5.13
N GLY A 46 -7.61 2.09 5.81
CA GLY A 46 -8.76 1.18 5.80
C GLY A 46 -9.99 1.83 6.44
N SER A 47 -11.11 1.86 5.72
CA SER A 47 -12.37 2.43 6.23
C SER A 47 -13.57 1.88 5.50
N ASN A 48 -14.69 1.80 6.22
CA ASN A 48 -16.01 1.49 5.66
C ASN A 48 -16.72 2.74 5.09
N ARG A 49 -16.12 3.93 5.24
CA ARG A 49 -16.65 5.20 4.71
C ARG A 49 -15.85 5.62 3.49
N LYS A 50 -16.53 6.21 2.50
CA LYS A 50 -15.88 6.86 1.35
C LYS A 50 -14.87 7.89 1.83
N GLN A 51 -13.68 7.87 1.23
CA GLN A 51 -12.60 8.80 1.51
C GLN A 51 -12.30 9.64 0.28
N ASN A 52 -11.77 10.84 0.50
CA ASN A 52 -11.36 11.75 -0.56
C ASN A 52 -9.89 12.15 -0.33
N TYR A 53 -9.03 11.75 -1.27
CA TYR A 53 -7.60 12.03 -1.24
C TYR A 53 -7.22 13.32 -1.99
N LEU A 54 -8.13 13.89 -2.79
CA LEU A 54 -7.94 15.17 -3.47
C LEU A 54 -8.16 16.36 -2.53
N GLY A 55 -8.86 16.18 -1.41
CA GLY A 55 -9.21 17.24 -0.46
C GLY A 55 -10.66 17.70 -0.59
N GLU A 56 -11.08 18.61 0.29
CA GLU A 56 -12.50 19.00 0.44
C GLU A 56 -12.99 19.95 -0.67
N ASN A 57 -12.08 20.67 -1.33
CA ASN A 57 -12.46 21.61 -2.39
C ASN A 57 -12.87 20.85 -3.66
N LYS A 58 -14.13 21.03 -4.07
CA LYS A 58 -14.71 20.38 -5.26
C LYS A 58 -14.06 20.77 -6.57
N ASN A 59 -13.31 21.88 -6.60
CA ASN A 59 -12.57 22.33 -7.77
C ASN A 59 -11.19 21.69 -7.88
N ASN A 60 -10.76 20.88 -6.89
CA ASN A 60 -9.55 20.09 -7.02
C ASN A 60 -9.71 19.08 -8.15
N ARG A 61 -8.67 18.95 -8.98
CA ARG A 61 -8.71 18.10 -10.17
C ARG A 61 -7.56 17.12 -10.15
N LEU A 62 -7.88 15.84 -10.26
CA LEU A 62 -6.88 14.81 -10.52
C LEU A 62 -6.30 15.01 -11.94
N ILE A 63 -4.99 14.84 -12.06
CA ILE A 63 -4.29 14.76 -13.34
C ILE A 63 -3.93 13.30 -13.61
N LEU A 64 -3.28 12.65 -12.63
CA LEU A 64 -2.78 11.29 -12.70
C LEU A 64 -2.82 10.67 -11.31
N LEU A 65 -3.11 9.36 -11.24
CA LEU A 65 -2.93 8.53 -10.06
C LEU A 65 -2.20 7.25 -10.49
N THR A 66 -1.10 6.92 -9.80
CA THR A 66 -0.31 5.71 -10.03
C THR A 66 0.10 5.07 -8.70
N ASP A 67 0.24 3.76 -8.71
CA ASP A 67 0.74 2.93 -7.63
C ASP A 67 2.15 2.37 -7.90
N GLU A 68 2.82 2.87 -8.93
CA GLU A 68 4.18 2.51 -9.26
C GLU A 68 5.13 2.75 -8.07
N TYR A 69 6.10 1.86 -7.88
CA TYR A 69 6.98 1.91 -6.69
C TYR A 69 7.94 3.09 -6.74
N TYR A 70 8.49 3.35 -7.94
CA TYR A 70 9.39 4.46 -8.24
C TYR A 70 8.84 5.30 -9.41
N PRO A 71 7.72 6.02 -9.22
CA PRO A 71 7.08 6.74 -10.30
C PRO A 71 7.99 7.84 -10.84
N ARG A 72 8.12 7.88 -12.16
CA ARG A 72 8.77 8.96 -12.89
C ARG A 72 7.71 9.73 -13.67
N LEU A 73 7.71 11.05 -13.53
CA LEU A 73 6.73 11.91 -14.18
C LEU A 73 7.42 12.90 -15.10
N GLU A 74 6.84 13.09 -16.28
CA GLU A 74 7.23 14.14 -17.22
C GLU A 74 6.20 15.27 -17.18
N VAL A 75 6.65 16.48 -16.91
CA VAL A 75 5.82 17.69 -16.91
C VAL A 75 6.12 18.46 -18.18
N ILE A 76 5.14 18.51 -19.08
CA ILE A 76 5.23 19.29 -20.33
C ILE A 76 4.62 20.67 -20.08
N PHE A 77 5.41 21.72 -20.30
CA PHE A 77 4.95 23.10 -20.13
C PHE A 77 4.10 23.55 -21.31
N GLY A 78 3.12 24.39 -21.04
CA GLY A 78 2.13 24.86 -22.01
C GLY A 78 2.00 26.37 -22.06
N GLY A 79 1.15 26.86 -22.97
CA GLY A 79 0.83 28.28 -23.06
C GLY A 79 2.07 29.16 -23.25
N HIS A 80 2.24 30.17 -22.40
CA HIS A 80 3.40 31.07 -22.47
C HIS A 80 4.71 30.43 -22.02
N ASP A 81 4.67 29.31 -21.31
CA ASP A 81 5.84 28.57 -20.83
C ASP A 81 6.21 27.38 -21.74
N SER A 82 5.51 27.20 -22.86
CA SER A 82 5.71 26.06 -23.80
C SER A 82 7.11 25.97 -24.42
N PHE A 83 7.91 27.04 -24.35
CA PHE A 83 9.30 27.05 -24.81
C PHE A 83 10.27 26.35 -23.84
N ARG A 84 9.82 25.97 -22.65
CA ARG A 84 10.65 25.32 -21.64
C ARG A 84 10.78 23.84 -21.94
N ASP A 85 11.96 23.30 -21.65
CA ASP A 85 12.19 21.86 -21.69
C ASP A 85 11.30 21.14 -20.66
N PRO A 86 10.82 19.91 -20.96
CA PRO A 86 10.06 19.11 -20.01
C PRO A 86 10.81 18.93 -18.70
N LEU A 87 10.06 18.94 -17.58
CA LEU A 87 10.60 18.66 -16.26
C LEU A 87 10.33 17.20 -15.89
N GLU A 88 11.40 16.43 -15.73
CA GLU A 88 11.32 15.07 -15.18
C GLU A 88 11.36 15.09 -13.65
N ILE A 89 10.51 14.28 -13.02
CA ILE A 89 10.40 14.18 -11.55
C ILE A 89 10.42 12.72 -11.15
N GLU A 90 11.40 12.33 -10.34
CA GLU A 90 11.33 11.11 -9.55
C GLU A 90 10.49 11.37 -8.29
N ALA A 91 9.31 10.77 -8.20
CA ALA A 91 8.33 11.10 -7.17
C ALA A 91 8.84 10.81 -5.75
N GLU A 92 9.64 9.76 -5.59
CA GLU A 92 10.23 9.37 -4.30
C GLU A 92 11.17 10.44 -3.75
N GLU A 93 12.10 10.91 -4.58
CA GLU A 93 13.06 11.95 -4.21
C GLU A 93 12.38 13.31 -4.05
N PHE A 94 11.29 13.55 -4.80
CA PHE A 94 10.58 14.81 -4.78
C PHE A 94 9.77 15.03 -3.50
N ILE A 95 9.05 14.02 -3.01
CA ILE A 95 8.19 14.12 -1.83
C ILE A 95 8.15 12.80 -1.03
N ALA A 96 8.34 12.88 0.28
CA ALA A 96 8.14 11.76 1.19
C ALA A 96 6.66 11.34 1.25
N VAL A 97 6.40 10.08 1.60
CA VAL A 97 5.04 9.59 1.86
C VAL A 97 4.44 10.35 3.05
N LYS A 98 3.24 10.90 2.87
CA LYS A 98 2.47 11.61 3.89
C LYS A 98 1.11 10.95 4.07
N GLY A 99 0.33 11.41 5.06
CA GLY A 99 -1.06 10.99 5.19
C GLY A 99 -1.90 11.39 3.97
N PHE A 100 -2.90 10.58 3.63
CA PHE A 100 -3.75 10.81 2.44
C PHE A 100 -4.57 12.10 2.48
N LYS A 101 -4.67 12.78 3.64
CA LYS A 101 -5.28 14.12 3.76
C LYS A 101 -4.27 15.27 3.70
N ALA A 102 -2.97 14.98 3.74
CA ALA A 102 -1.93 16.00 3.71
C ALA A 102 -1.88 16.72 2.36
N LYS A 103 -1.38 17.96 2.37
CA LYS A 103 -1.09 18.70 1.14
C LYS A 103 0.15 18.13 0.46
N GLY A 104 0.11 18.11 -0.88
CA GLY A 104 1.24 17.73 -1.70
C GLY A 104 2.38 18.76 -1.68
N LYS A 105 3.39 18.55 -2.53
CA LYS A 105 4.45 19.51 -2.83
C LYS A 105 4.20 20.10 -4.22
N ARG A 106 4.30 21.42 -4.35
CA ARG A 106 4.08 22.12 -5.62
C ARG A 106 5.13 21.68 -6.64
N ILE A 107 4.67 21.25 -7.81
CA ILE A 107 5.52 20.84 -8.93
C ILE A 107 6.19 22.07 -9.55
N THR A 108 5.38 23.06 -9.91
CA THR A 108 5.83 24.28 -10.59
C THR A 108 4.80 25.40 -10.42
N THR A 109 5.20 26.63 -10.75
CA THR A 109 4.30 27.79 -10.90
C THR A 109 4.07 28.15 -12.36
N TYR A 110 4.73 27.47 -13.30
CA TYR A 110 4.59 27.68 -14.74
C TYR A 110 3.31 27.04 -15.27
N ALA A 111 2.85 27.49 -16.44
CA ALA A 111 1.75 26.87 -17.14
C ALA A 111 2.12 25.45 -17.60
N VAL A 112 1.32 24.46 -17.21
CA VAL A 112 1.51 23.05 -17.57
C VAL A 112 0.45 22.64 -18.58
N GLU A 113 0.87 21.98 -19.65
CA GLU A 113 -0.02 21.38 -20.66
C GLU A 113 -0.46 19.99 -20.24
N THR A 114 0.49 19.12 -19.89
CA THR A 114 0.21 17.76 -19.41
C THR A 114 1.26 17.28 -18.42
N ILE A 115 0.88 16.30 -17.61
CA ILE A 115 1.79 15.53 -16.77
C ILE A 115 1.59 14.06 -17.14
N ASN A 116 2.64 13.45 -17.67
CA ASN A 116 2.63 12.07 -18.14
C ASN A 116 3.42 11.19 -17.15
N GLU A 117 3.03 9.94 -17.04
CA GLU A 117 3.84 8.93 -16.38
C GLU A 117 4.89 8.39 -17.37
N LEU A 118 6.13 8.29 -16.90
CA LEU A 118 7.25 7.70 -17.62
C LEU A 118 7.52 6.30 -17.10
N GLU A 119 8.12 5.47 -17.95
CA GLU A 119 8.55 4.14 -17.57
C GLU A 119 9.52 4.16 -16.36
N PRO A 120 9.32 3.27 -15.37
CA PRO A 120 10.20 3.14 -14.22
C PRO A 120 11.62 2.76 -14.66
N THR A 121 12.62 3.33 -13.99
CA THR A 121 14.03 2.95 -14.18
C THR A 121 14.53 2.02 -13.08
N ARG A 122 13.74 1.84 -12.03
CA ARG A 122 14.05 1.02 -10.84
C ARG A 122 12.81 0.20 -10.52
N PHE A 123 13.03 -1.00 -10.00
CA PHE A 123 11.98 -1.90 -9.53
C PHE A 123 12.29 -2.31 -8.10
N PRO A 124 11.27 -2.53 -7.26
CA PRO A 124 11.50 -3.01 -5.90
C PRO A 124 12.23 -4.35 -5.95
N GLU A 125 13.14 -4.57 -5.01
CA GLU A 125 13.73 -5.89 -4.84
C GLU A 125 12.62 -6.90 -4.54
N PRO A 126 12.67 -8.11 -5.13
CA PRO A 126 11.68 -9.13 -4.83
C PRO A 126 11.71 -9.41 -3.33
N VAL A 127 10.55 -9.25 -2.68
CA VAL A 127 10.40 -9.61 -1.27
C VAL A 127 10.71 -11.11 -1.20
N GLN A 128 11.83 -11.48 -0.56
CA GLN A 128 12.06 -12.87 -0.22
C GLN A 128 10.90 -13.25 0.70
N GLU A 129 9.96 -14.04 0.19
CA GLU A 129 9.01 -14.73 1.05
C GLU A 129 9.87 -15.52 2.03
N SER A 130 9.93 -15.07 3.29
CA SER A 130 10.44 -15.89 4.35
C SER A 130 9.62 -17.16 4.29
N GLN A 131 10.26 -18.23 3.82
CA GLN A 131 9.73 -19.57 3.98
C GLN A 131 9.38 -19.65 5.47
N LYS A 132 8.08 -19.74 5.77
CA LYS A 132 7.68 -20.19 7.09
C LYS A 132 8.35 -21.54 7.23
N GLU A 133 9.42 -21.60 8.02
CA GLU A 133 9.89 -22.86 8.56
C GLU A 133 8.64 -23.56 9.10
N PRO A 134 8.40 -24.83 8.73
CA PRO A 134 7.38 -25.60 9.40
C PRO A 134 7.65 -25.45 10.90
N GLU A 135 6.66 -24.96 11.63
CA GLU A 135 6.66 -25.03 13.08
C GLU A 135 6.75 -26.53 13.39
N GLU A 136 7.96 -27.02 13.63
CA GLU A 136 8.17 -28.38 14.12
C GLU A 136 7.39 -28.44 15.43
N GLU A 137 6.27 -29.17 15.42
CA GLU A 137 5.62 -29.58 16.66
C GLU A 137 6.73 -30.15 17.56
N PRO A 138 6.85 -29.71 18.82
CA PRO A 138 7.86 -30.27 19.70
C PRO A 138 7.60 -31.78 19.76
N GLU A 139 8.52 -32.55 19.17
CA GLU A 139 8.51 -34.00 19.25
C GLU A 139 8.58 -34.32 20.74
N ASN A 140 7.46 -34.84 21.28
CA ASN A 140 7.34 -35.11 22.69
C ASN A 140 8.23 -36.33 22.99
N LEU A 141 9.49 -36.06 23.32
CA LEU A 141 10.52 -37.06 23.63
C LEU A 141 10.29 -37.73 25.00
N ASP A 142 9.13 -37.52 25.62
CA ASP A 142 8.79 -38.14 26.89
C ASP A 142 8.20 -39.55 26.65
N PRO A 143 8.96 -40.63 26.91
CA PRO A 143 8.49 -42.01 26.69
C PRO A 143 7.33 -42.41 27.60
N ASP A 144 6.95 -41.56 28.57
CA ASP A 144 5.82 -41.78 29.46
C ASP A 144 4.59 -40.91 29.14
N SER A 145 4.59 -40.13 28.04
CA SER A 145 3.45 -39.27 27.66
C SER A 145 2.14 -40.05 27.39
N ASP A 146 2.22 -41.34 27.12
CA ASP A 146 1.07 -42.23 26.89
C ASP A 146 0.73 -43.12 28.09
N LYS A 147 1.45 -43.00 29.22
CA LYS A 147 1.16 -43.77 30.44
C LYS A 147 0.26 -42.96 31.37
N SER A 148 -0.80 -43.60 31.88
CA SER A 148 -1.62 -42.97 32.91
C SER A 148 -0.82 -42.91 34.23
N GLU A 149 -1.07 -41.90 35.08
CA GLU A 149 -0.39 -41.78 36.39
C GLU A 149 -0.49 -43.08 37.23
N GLY A 150 -1.55 -43.85 37.03
CA GLY A 150 -1.74 -45.15 37.68
C GLY A 150 -0.74 -46.22 37.23
N ASP A 151 -0.37 -46.25 35.95
CA ASP A 151 0.57 -47.26 35.41
C ASP A 151 2.01 -47.00 35.91
N ILE A 152 2.38 -45.73 36.08
CA ILE A 152 3.69 -45.31 36.60
C ILE A 152 3.82 -45.71 38.08
N ILE A 153 2.74 -45.56 38.86
CA ILE A 153 2.74 -45.93 40.29
C ILE A 153 2.80 -47.45 40.46
N ASP A 154 2.10 -48.22 39.62
CA ASP A 154 2.13 -49.69 39.65
C ASP A 154 3.53 -50.24 39.31
N GLU A 155 4.26 -49.59 38.39
CA GLU A 155 5.65 -49.94 38.04
C GLU A 155 6.65 -49.62 39.18
N ILE A 156 6.49 -48.47 39.86
CA ILE A 156 7.35 -48.08 40.99
C ILE A 156 7.07 -48.92 42.25
N THR A 157 5.80 -49.28 42.48
CA THR A 157 5.38 -49.97 43.70
C THR A 157 5.32 -51.50 43.56
N GLY A 158 5.46 -52.03 42.34
CA GLY A 158 5.50 -53.46 42.06
C GLY A 158 4.21 -54.20 42.40
N GLN A 159 3.08 -53.50 42.49
CA GLN A 159 1.79 -54.09 42.82
C GLN A 159 1.08 -54.60 41.56
N MET A 160 0.97 -55.92 41.42
CA MET A 160 0.11 -56.53 40.40
C MET A 160 -1.37 -56.43 40.83
N LYS A 161 -2.22 -55.81 40.00
CA LYS A 161 -3.69 -55.89 40.14
C LYS A 161 -4.15 -57.34 40.04
N LEU A 162 -4.76 -57.83 41.11
CA LEU A 162 -5.44 -59.12 41.14
C LEU A 162 -6.94 -58.89 40.85
N PHE A 163 -7.31 -59.04 39.58
CA PHE A 163 -8.67 -59.04 38.99
C PHE A 163 -9.57 -57.80 39.19
#